data_AF-A0A2T6N9V2-F1
#
_entry.id   AF-A0A2T6N9V2-F1
#
_cell.length_a   1.000
_cell.length_b   1.000
_cell.length_c   1.000
_cell.angle_alpha   90.00
_cell.angle_beta   90.00
_cell.angle_gamma   90.00
#
_symmetry.space_group_name_H-M   'P 1'
#
loop_
_entity.id
_entity.type
_entity.pdbx_description
1 polymer ?
#
loop_
_entity_poly.entity_id
_entity_poly.type
_entity_poly.pdbx_seq_one_letter_code
_entity_poly.pdbx_strand_id
1 'polypeptide(L)'
;MGNHLLPGIKDAICITACLPLLQACTGIGGVSGDMPLNVDTEPSGATVYVMGKAIGETPISIPQQQIYPAGYDANKEPMYGTLLIRKTGCQDLRRRIRYQEFNSGLSIELNCSGTRSSASKQASQPAKAMAPSVISQQGRPPTAKNMEVEQKLHSVTQQSPTPRHTPKTEKIEAGKQPANNTVRQRLIRIDDLRREGLITEEEYQQARKNILDTL
;
A
#
# COMPACT_ATOMS: atom_id res chain seq x y z
N MET A 1 -86.77 -33.41 24.47
CA MET A 1 -86.40 -31.97 24.45
C MET A 1 -85.02 -31.92 23.81
N GLY A 2 -84.83 -31.69 22.52
CA GLY A 2 -85.52 -30.79 21.62
C GLY A 2 -84.54 -29.69 21.20
N ASN A 3 -84.06 -29.78 19.96
CA ASN A 3 -83.56 -28.71 19.06
C ASN A 3 -82.03 -28.45 19.13
N HIS A 4 -81.20 -28.92 18.19
CA HIS A 4 -80.98 -28.46 16.79
C HIS A 4 -80.85 -26.93 16.64
N LEU A 5 -79.67 -26.41 16.27
CA LEU A 5 -79.29 -26.04 14.88
C LEU A 5 -78.15 -24.96 14.83
N LEU A 6 -77.19 -25.21 13.93
CA LEU A 6 -76.08 -24.37 13.42
C LEU A 6 -76.60 -23.07 12.72
N PRO A 7 -75.80 -22.02 12.35
CA PRO A 7 -74.72 -22.02 11.33
C PRO A 7 -73.53 -21.06 11.66
N GLY A 8 -72.32 -21.16 11.09
CA GLY A 8 -71.96 -21.24 9.67
C GLY A 8 -71.71 -19.82 9.13
N ILE A 9 -70.49 -19.29 9.31
CA ILE A 9 -70.05 -18.04 8.67
C ILE A 9 -69.28 -18.42 7.41
N LYS A 10 -69.95 -18.21 6.27
CA LYS A 10 -69.44 -18.37 4.91
C LYS A 10 -68.63 -17.12 4.51
N ASP A 11 -67.51 -17.39 3.86
CA ASP A 11 -66.76 -16.63 2.86
C ASP A 11 -67.13 -15.16 2.58
N ALA A 12 -66.14 -14.25 2.70
CA ALA A 12 -66.03 -13.05 1.86
C ALA A 12 -64.62 -12.43 1.91
N ILE A 13 -63.77 -12.90 0.99
CA ILE A 13 -62.78 -12.16 0.17
C ILE A 13 -62.48 -10.71 0.61
N CYS A 14 -61.22 -10.43 0.98
CA CYS A 14 -60.55 -9.19 0.58
C CYS A 14 -59.04 -9.39 0.49
N ILE A 15 -58.62 -9.57 -0.76
CA ILE A 15 -57.33 -9.26 -1.37
C ILE A 15 -56.55 -8.25 -0.51
N THR A 16 -55.71 -8.73 0.39
CA THR A 16 -54.74 -7.87 1.07
C THR A 16 -53.38 -8.28 0.55
N ALA A 17 -52.87 -7.41 -0.32
CA ALA A 17 -51.58 -7.42 -0.98
C ALA A 17 -50.56 -8.41 -0.38
N CYS A 18 -50.22 -9.42 -1.18
CA CYS A 18 -48.95 -10.11 -1.08
C CYS A 18 -47.88 -9.05 -1.37
N LEU A 19 -47.50 -8.27 -0.35
CA LEU A 19 -46.32 -7.42 -0.36
C LEU A 19 -45.16 -8.38 -0.62
N PRO A 20 -44.49 -8.31 -1.79
CA PRO A 20 -43.25 -9.04 -1.93
C PRO A 20 -42.33 -8.46 -0.85
N LEU A 21 -42.05 -9.28 0.16
CA LEU A 21 -40.93 -9.08 1.05
C LEU A 21 -39.71 -8.92 0.14
N LEU A 22 -39.33 -7.67 -0.11
CA LEU A 22 -38.02 -7.36 -0.63
C LEU A 22 -37.07 -7.93 0.42
N GLN A 23 -36.57 -9.14 0.14
CA GLN A 23 -35.35 -9.63 0.73
C GLN A 23 -34.29 -8.61 0.35
N ALA A 24 -34.15 -7.60 1.20
CA ALA A 24 -32.97 -6.78 1.25
C ALA A 24 -31.83 -7.77 1.44
N CYS A 25 -31.05 -7.96 0.37
CA CYS A 25 -29.72 -8.53 0.49
C CYS A 25 -29.00 -7.69 1.53
N THR A 26 -28.93 -8.21 2.75
CA THR A 26 -28.00 -7.77 3.75
C THR A 26 -26.63 -8.02 3.15
N GLY A 27 -26.08 -6.99 2.51
CA GLY A 27 -24.65 -6.90 2.21
C GLY A 27 -23.90 -6.80 3.54
N ILE A 28 -23.90 -7.90 4.30
CA ILE A 28 -23.07 -8.10 5.46
C ILE A 28 -21.63 -8.19 4.94
N GLY A 29 -20.74 -7.42 5.55
CA GLY A 29 -19.31 -7.70 5.48
C GLY A 29 -18.49 -6.73 4.67
N GLY A 30 -18.70 -5.43 4.84
CA GLY A 30 -17.55 -4.52 4.82
C GLY A 30 -16.64 -4.92 5.98
N VAL A 31 -15.70 -5.84 5.75
CA VAL A 31 -14.64 -6.16 6.71
C VAL A 31 -13.69 -4.97 6.80
N SER A 32 -14.11 -3.92 7.51
CA SER A 32 -13.18 -2.92 8.08
C SER A 32 -12.49 -3.53 9.30
N GLY A 33 -11.95 -4.74 9.14
CA GLY A 33 -11.18 -5.42 10.17
C GLY A 33 -9.73 -4.99 9.99
N ASP A 34 -9.20 -4.32 11.00
CA ASP A 34 -7.76 -4.27 11.18
C ASP A 34 -7.22 -5.70 11.10
N MET A 35 -6.34 -5.97 10.13
CA MET A 35 -5.67 -7.25 9.97
C MET A 35 -4.33 -7.14 10.70
N PRO A 36 -4.22 -7.60 11.97
CA PRO A 36 -2.96 -7.50 12.70
C PRO A 36 -1.94 -8.50 12.17
N LEU A 37 -0.66 -8.15 12.25
CA LEU A 37 0.45 -9.06 12.03
C LEU A 37 0.61 -9.97 13.24
N ASN A 38 0.37 -11.27 13.07
CA ASN A 38 0.72 -12.27 14.08
C ASN A 38 2.20 -12.63 13.93
N VAL A 39 2.97 -12.47 15.00
CA VAL A 39 4.41 -12.74 15.04
C VAL A 39 4.71 -13.82 16.06
N ASP A 40 5.30 -14.90 15.58
CA ASP A 40 5.76 -16.05 16.34
C ASP A 40 7.27 -16.21 16.18
N THR A 41 7.95 -16.63 17.25
CA THR A 41 9.36 -16.98 17.18
C THR A 41 9.62 -18.35 17.75
N GLU A 42 10.62 -19.02 17.21
CA GLU A 42 11.23 -20.21 17.79
C GLU A 42 12.66 -19.87 18.23
N PRO A 43 12.99 -19.91 19.53
CA PRO A 43 12.09 -20.16 20.67
C PRO A 43 11.16 -18.96 20.96
N SER A 44 9.99 -19.22 21.54
CA SER A 44 8.97 -18.22 21.90
C SER A 44 9.39 -17.31 23.06
N GLY A 45 8.81 -16.13 23.23
CA GLY A 45 9.18 -15.18 24.28
C GLY A 45 10.34 -14.27 23.88
N ALA A 46 10.42 -13.89 22.61
CA ALA A 46 11.36 -12.89 22.13
C ALA A 46 10.71 -11.51 22.17
N THR A 47 11.42 -10.51 22.66
CA THR A 47 10.94 -9.13 22.69
C THR A 47 10.91 -8.55 21.27
N VAL A 48 9.75 -8.04 20.86
CA VAL A 48 9.56 -7.36 19.57
C VAL A 48 9.61 -5.85 19.75
N TYR A 49 10.32 -5.19 18.86
CA TYR A 49 10.47 -3.74 18.80
C TYR A 49 9.96 -3.22 17.47
N VAL A 50 9.16 -2.16 17.52
CA VAL A 50 8.65 -1.44 16.36
C VAL A 50 9.09 0.01 16.48
N MET A 51 9.78 0.53 15.46
CA MET A 51 10.33 1.90 15.47
C MET A 51 11.13 2.23 16.75
N GLY A 52 11.92 1.27 17.24
CA GLY A 52 12.74 1.42 18.43
C GLY A 52 12.00 1.30 19.77
N LYS A 53 10.67 1.15 19.78
CA LYS A 53 9.88 0.93 21.00
C LYS A 53 9.63 -0.56 21.22
N ALA A 54 9.87 -1.07 22.42
CA ALA A 54 9.45 -2.42 22.81
C ALA A 54 7.92 -2.48 22.89
N ILE A 55 7.32 -3.45 22.20
CA ILE A 55 5.86 -3.58 22.10
C ILE A 55 5.31 -4.80 22.84
N GLY A 56 6.16 -5.79 23.13
CA GLY A 56 5.81 -7.00 23.86
C GLY A 56 6.72 -8.18 23.48
N GLU A 57 6.30 -9.39 23.84
CA GLU A 57 7.02 -10.64 23.60
C GLU A 57 6.19 -11.58 22.72
N THR A 58 6.85 -12.38 21.89
CA THR A 58 6.18 -13.37 21.03
C THR A 58 5.63 -14.56 21.81
N PRO A 59 4.49 -15.16 21.43
CA PRO A 59 3.58 -14.76 20.34
C PRO A 59 2.86 -13.42 20.57
N ILE A 60 2.78 -12.58 19.53
CA ILE A 60 2.11 -11.26 19.62
C ILE A 60 1.39 -10.87 18.33
N SER A 61 0.25 -10.20 18.46
CA SER A 61 -0.50 -9.58 17.36
C SER A 61 -0.26 -8.07 17.33
N ILE A 62 0.27 -7.57 16.21
CA ILE A 62 0.67 -6.17 16.05
C ILE A 62 -0.22 -5.48 15.00
N PRO A 63 -0.95 -4.41 15.32
CA PRO A 63 -1.78 -3.71 14.34
C PRO A 63 -0.92 -3.05 13.26
N GLN A 64 -1.46 -2.92 12.05
CA GLN A 64 -0.75 -2.37 10.90
C GLN A 64 -0.26 -0.95 11.17
N GLN A 65 -1.07 -0.11 11.83
CA GLN A 65 -0.78 1.29 12.15
C GLN A 65 0.43 1.45 13.09
N GLN A 66 0.76 0.41 13.85
CA GLN A 66 1.94 0.45 14.70
C GLN A 66 3.23 0.25 13.90
N ILE A 67 3.16 -0.52 12.81
CA ILE A 67 4.27 -0.82 11.89
C ILE A 67 4.37 0.25 10.78
N TYR A 68 3.21 0.75 10.35
CA TYR A 68 2.97 1.72 9.28
C TYR A 68 1.98 2.80 9.76
N PRO A 69 2.44 3.75 10.59
CA PRO A 69 1.56 4.80 11.09
C PRO A 69 1.06 5.69 9.95
N ALA A 70 -0.14 6.23 10.13
CA ALA A 70 -0.75 7.17 9.18
C ALA A 70 0.04 8.50 9.10
N GLY A 71 0.68 8.90 10.21
CA GLY A 71 1.54 10.08 10.26
C GLY A 71 2.98 9.74 9.87
N TYR A 72 3.55 10.55 8.98
CA TYR A 72 4.95 10.46 8.58
C TYR A 72 5.85 11.31 9.49
N ASP A 73 6.90 10.69 10.00
CA ASP A 73 7.98 11.29 10.78
C ASP A 73 9.29 10.95 10.09
N ALA A 74 9.94 11.96 9.52
CA ALA A 74 11.19 11.81 8.77
C ALA A 74 12.30 11.13 9.60
N ASN A 75 12.31 11.30 10.93
CA ASN A 75 13.32 10.69 11.79
C ASN A 75 13.11 9.17 11.96
N LYS A 76 11.89 8.68 11.69
CA LYS A 76 11.52 7.27 11.83
C LYS A 76 11.41 6.56 10.49
N GLU A 77 11.53 7.26 9.37
CA GLU A 77 11.51 6.70 8.02
C GLU A 77 12.32 5.39 7.86
N PRO A 78 13.59 5.29 8.31
CA PRO A 78 14.37 4.07 8.12
C PRO A 78 13.84 2.87 8.94
N MET A 79 12.95 3.10 9.91
CA MET A 79 12.37 2.07 10.77
C MET A 79 10.95 1.67 10.38
N TYR A 80 10.30 2.42 9.48
CA TYR A 80 8.96 2.04 9.02
C TYR A 80 8.98 0.67 8.35
N GLY A 81 7.98 -0.14 8.68
CA GLY A 81 7.88 -1.49 8.15
C GLY A 81 8.96 -2.44 8.66
N THR A 82 9.71 -2.10 9.72
CA THR A 82 10.82 -2.94 10.20
C THR A 82 10.61 -3.34 11.66
N LEU A 83 10.70 -4.64 11.92
CA LEU A 83 10.76 -5.20 13.26
C LEU A 83 12.21 -5.46 13.65
N LEU A 84 12.53 -5.17 14.91
CA LEU A 84 13.71 -5.71 15.58
C LEU A 84 13.23 -6.73 16.61
N ILE A 85 13.73 -7.95 16.54
CA ILE A 85 13.39 -9.03 17.46
C ILE A 85 14.64 -9.37 18.26
N ARG A 86 14.50 -9.41 19.59
CA ARG A 86 15.59 -9.70 20.51
C ARG A 86 15.21 -10.81 21.46
N LYS A 87 16.15 -11.72 21.71
CA LYS A 87 16.04 -12.69 22.79
C LYS A 87 17.40 -12.96 23.39
N THR A 88 17.44 -13.08 24.72
CA THR A 88 18.67 -13.33 25.45
C THR A 88 19.35 -14.61 24.96
N GLY A 89 20.65 -14.52 24.67
CA GLY A 89 21.42 -15.64 24.12
C GLY A 89 21.24 -15.84 22.61
N CYS A 90 20.45 -15.01 21.93
CA CYS A 90 20.21 -15.08 20.48
C CYS A 90 20.71 -13.84 19.76
N GLN A 91 21.00 -13.98 18.47
CA GLN A 91 21.36 -12.86 17.61
C GLN A 91 20.14 -11.95 17.37
N ASP A 92 20.36 -10.64 17.45
CA ASP A 92 19.37 -9.63 17.08
C ASP A 92 18.95 -9.80 15.61
N LEU A 93 17.64 -9.98 15.38
CA LEU A 93 17.10 -10.09 14.03
C LEU A 93 16.34 -8.83 13.65
N ARG A 94 16.77 -8.17 12.58
CA ARG A 94 16.02 -7.08 11.95
C ARG A 94 15.32 -7.60 10.71
N ARG A 95 13.99 -7.50 10.66
CA ARG A 95 13.17 -8.01 9.56
C ARG A 95 12.23 -6.94 9.04
N ARG A 96 12.28 -6.68 7.73
CA ARG A 96 11.31 -5.82 7.04
C ARG A 96 10.04 -6.62 6.74
N ILE A 97 8.89 -6.02 7.06
CA ILE A 97 7.56 -6.60 6.91
C ILE A 97 6.98 -6.25 5.56
N ARG A 98 6.29 -7.19 4.94
CA ARG A 98 5.54 -7.07 3.70
C ARG A 98 4.06 -7.25 3.99
N TYR A 99 3.23 -6.66 3.15
CA TYR A 99 1.77 -6.74 3.30
C TYR A 99 1.23 -8.18 3.34
N GLN A 100 1.87 -9.10 2.61
CA GLN A 100 1.48 -10.52 2.58
C GLN A 100 1.58 -11.19 3.95
N GLU A 101 2.54 -10.76 4.78
CA GLU A 101 2.83 -11.38 6.08
C GLU A 101 1.72 -11.07 7.10
N PHE A 102 0.92 -10.02 6.90
CA PHE A 102 -0.29 -9.77 7.70
C PHE A 102 -1.39 -10.82 7.46
N ASN A 103 -1.42 -11.46 6.30
CA ASN A 103 -2.40 -12.49 5.97
C ASN A 103 -1.92 -13.89 6.37
N SER A 104 -0.62 -14.17 6.22
CA SER A 104 -0.04 -15.48 6.52
C SER A 104 0.48 -15.62 7.96
N GLY A 105 0.63 -14.50 8.69
CA GLY A 105 1.46 -14.47 9.89
C GLY A 105 2.95 -14.48 9.55
N LEU A 106 3.76 -14.27 10.59
CA LEU A 106 5.21 -14.21 10.53
C LEU A 106 5.82 -15.15 11.58
N SER A 107 6.33 -16.29 11.13
CA SER A 107 7.08 -17.23 11.97
C SER A 107 8.57 -17.08 11.72
N ILE A 108 9.34 -16.91 12.80
CA ILE A 108 10.77 -16.59 12.74
C ILE A 108 11.57 -17.56 13.59
N GLU A 109 12.63 -18.12 13.04
CA GLU A 109 13.61 -18.89 13.82
C GLU A 109 14.76 -17.99 14.26
N LEU A 110 15.07 -17.98 15.57
CA LEU A 110 16.14 -17.18 16.14
C LEU A 110 17.42 -18.00 16.26
N ASN A 111 18.54 -17.41 15.83
CA ASN A 111 19.85 -18.02 15.96
C ASN A 111 20.39 -17.83 17.38
N CYS A 112 20.17 -18.82 18.24
CA CYS A 112 20.58 -18.80 19.63
C CYS A 112 21.88 -19.58 19.85
N SER A 113 22.74 -19.03 20.70
CA SER A 113 24.03 -19.59 21.06
C SER A 113 23.82 -20.90 21.83
N GLY A 114 23.80 -22.03 21.12
CA GLY A 114 23.46 -23.35 21.67
C GLY A 114 22.89 -24.32 20.63
N THR A 115 22.31 -23.81 19.54
CA THR A 115 22.00 -24.58 18.35
C THR A 115 23.12 -24.36 17.33
N ARG A 116 23.77 -25.44 16.86
CA ARG A 116 24.72 -25.36 15.73
C ARG A 116 23.93 -24.92 14.50
N SER A 117 23.88 -23.62 14.29
CA SER A 117 23.39 -22.94 13.10
C SER A 117 24.06 -23.55 11.85
N SER A 118 23.35 -24.46 11.19
CA SER A 118 23.75 -24.98 9.89
C SER A 118 23.34 -23.97 8.82
N ALA A 119 24.35 -23.25 8.33
CA ALA A 119 24.50 -22.82 6.95
C ALA A 119 23.48 -21.81 6.38
N SER A 120 23.81 -20.52 6.49
CA SER A 120 23.92 -19.63 5.32
C SER A 120 24.82 -18.43 5.68
N LYS A 121 26.10 -18.45 5.30
CA LYS A 121 26.61 -17.68 4.15
C LYS A 121 26.09 -16.23 4.07
N GLN A 122 26.38 -15.43 5.09
CA GLN A 122 26.57 -14.00 4.88
C GLN A 122 28.07 -13.78 4.63
N ALA A 123 28.41 -13.70 3.34
CA ALA A 123 29.75 -13.37 2.88
C ALA A 123 30.17 -12.05 3.53
N SER A 124 31.19 -12.15 4.37
CA SER A 124 32.03 -11.08 4.83
C SER A 124 32.57 -10.35 3.60
N GLN A 125 32.08 -9.14 3.35
CA GLN A 125 32.82 -8.22 2.51
C GLN A 125 34.11 -7.85 3.27
N PRO A 126 35.30 -8.02 2.68
CA PRO A 126 36.51 -7.50 3.28
C PRO A 126 36.48 -5.97 3.19
N ALA A 127 36.42 -5.34 4.36
CA ALA A 127 36.88 -3.97 4.56
C ALA A 127 38.37 -3.91 4.17
N LYS A 128 38.65 -3.46 2.94
CA LYS A 128 40.00 -3.10 2.53
C LYS A 128 40.29 -1.70 3.07
N ALA A 129 40.99 -1.63 4.20
CA ALA A 129 41.60 -0.41 4.72
C ALA A 129 43.12 -0.60 4.86
N MET A 130 43.81 0.54 4.76
CA MET A 130 45.26 0.83 4.77
C MET A 130 46.02 0.59 3.46
N ALA A 131 46.84 1.53 2.97
CA ALA A 131 47.64 2.52 3.72
C ALA A 131 47.88 3.86 2.96
N PRO A 132 48.42 4.90 3.65
CA PRO A 132 48.55 6.29 3.20
C PRO A 132 49.96 6.64 2.68
N SER A 133 50.07 7.71 1.87
CA SER A 133 51.25 8.53 1.49
C SER A 133 51.00 9.11 0.09
N VAL A 134 51.26 10.36 -0.31
CA VAL A 134 52.03 11.47 0.22
C VAL A 134 51.59 12.73 -0.57
N ILE A 135 51.59 13.88 0.10
CA ILE A 135 51.50 15.23 -0.47
C ILE A 135 52.66 15.48 -1.44
N SER A 136 52.39 16.02 -2.62
CA SER A 136 53.31 16.99 -3.24
C SER A 136 52.53 17.97 -4.12
N GLN A 137 52.80 19.24 -3.91
CA GLN A 137 52.12 20.38 -4.51
C GLN A 137 52.90 20.95 -5.70
N GLN A 138 52.23 21.82 -6.45
CA GLN A 138 52.75 23.01 -7.16
C GLN A 138 53.05 22.91 -8.67
N GLY A 139 52.33 23.77 -9.41
CA GLY A 139 52.66 24.24 -10.76
C GLY A 139 51.44 24.89 -11.44
N ARG A 140 51.36 26.23 -11.45
CA ARG A 140 50.24 27.06 -11.96
C ARG A 140 50.41 27.40 -13.49
N PRO A 141 49.55 28.22 -14.15
CA PRO A 141 48.96 28.10 -15.52
C PRO A 141 49.76 28.95 -16.55
N PRO A 142 49.28 29.52 -17.71
CA PRO A 142 47.96 29.61 -18.39
C PRO A 142 48.01 29.37 -19.93
N THR A 143 46.87 29.33 -20.65
CA THR A 143 46.44 30.16 -21.83
C THR A 143 45.68 29.21 -22.79
N ALA A 144 44.66 29.55 -23.58
CA ALA A 144 44.10 30.79 -24.14
C ALA A 144 42.56 30.57 -24.31
N LYS A 145 41.68 31.51 -23.93
CA LYS A 145 41.06 32.55 -24.77
C LYS A 145 40.49 32.08 -26.13
N ASN A 146 39.21 32.44 -26.33
CA ASN A 146 38.49 32.91 -27.54
C ASN A 146 37.06 32.29 -27.54
N MET A 147 35.95 33.00 -27.24
CA MET A 147 35.22 33.96 -28.11
C MET A 147 35.24 33.51 -29.58
N GLU A 148 34.14 33.24 -30.27
CA GLU A 148 33.01 34.12 -30.57
C GLU A 148 31.99 33.29 -31.40
N VAL A 149 30.70 33.54 -31.16
CA VAL A 149 29.53 33.57 -32.06
C VAL A 149 29.75 33.14 -33.53
N GLU A 150 28.92 32.24 -34.08
CA GLU A 150 27.97 32.61 -35.16
C GLU A 150 26.96 31.51 -35.50
N GLN A 151 25.73 31.98 -35.64
CA GLN A 151 24.51 31.31 -36.01
C GLN A 151 24.35 31.42 -37.53
N LYS A 152 24.26 30.31 -38.28
CA LYS A 152 23.79 30.35 -39.67
C LYS A 152 23.07 29.06 -40.10
N LEU A 153 21.75 29.10 -39.89
CA LEU A 153 20.69 28.75 -40.82
C LEU A 153 21.08 27.92 -42.06
N HIS A 154 20.69 26.65 -42.12
CA HIS A 154 20.26 25.99 -43.36
C HIS A 154 19.16 24.95 -43.09
N SER A 155 18.07 25.15 -43.81
CA SER A 155 16.84 24.39 -43.92
C SER A 155 17.06 22.99 -44.54
N VAL A 156 16.18 22.03 -44.26
CA VAL A 156 15.27 21.38 -45.25
C VAL A 156 14.51 20.20 -44.59
N THR A 157 13.23 20.20 -44.97
CA THR A 157 12.04 19.38 -44.72
C THR A 157 12.18 17.85 -44.84
N GLN A 158 11.17 17.17 -44.26
CA GLN A 158 10.57 15.84 -44.57
C GLN A 158 10.89 14.76 -43.52
N GLN A 159 9.99 13.94 -42.95
CA GLN A 159 8.56 13.62 -43.09
C GLN A 159 8.20 12.68 -41.91
N SER A 160 6.97 12.71 -41.39
CA SER A 160 6.43 11.63 -40.54
C SER A 160 6.28 10.32 -41.35
N PRO A 161 6.20 9.15 -40.70
CA PRO A 161 4.85 8.62 -40.47
C PRO A 161 4.64 7.87 -39.15
N THR A 162 3.40 8.02 -38.68
CA THR A 162 2.61 7.17 -37.79
C THR A 162 2.85 5.67 -37.96
N PRO A 163 2.61 4.87 -36.90
CA PRO A 163 1.88 3.62 -37.06
C PRO A 163 0.47 3.80 -36.51
N ARG A 164 -0.48 3.87 -37.44
CA ARG A 164 -1.91 3.68 -37.21
C ARG A 164 -2.16 2.18 -37.29
N HIS A 165 -2.48 1.54 -36.18
CA HIS A 165 -3.13 0.23 -36.19
C HIS A 165 -4.52 0.37 -35.57
N THR A 166 -5.53 0.41 -36.43
CA THR A 166 -6.90 -0.04 -36.12
C THR A 166 -7.05 -1.48 -36.63
N PRO A 167 -8.18 -2.16 -36.39
CA PRO A 167 -8.46 -2.99 -35.23
C PRO A 167 -8.51 -4.48 -35.62
N LYS A 168 -8.14 -5.38 -34.72
CA LYS A 168 -8.56 -6.79 -34.84
C LYS A 168 -9.38 -7.16 -33.63
N THR A 169 -10.68 -7.27 -33.88
CA THR A 169 -11.65 -7.96 -33.04
C THR A 169 -11.12 -9.35 -32.69
N GLU A 170 -10.86 -9.59 -31.41
CA GLU A 170 -10.90 -10.93 -30.84
C GLU A 170 -11.72 -10.87 -29.56
N LYS A 171 -12.84 -11.59 -29.62
CA LYS A 171 -13.94 -11.63 -28.68
C LYS A 171 -13.63 -12.67 -27.62
N ILE A 172 -13.23 -12.30 -26.39
CA ILE A 172 -13.37 -13.15 -25.19
C ILE A 172 -13.64 -12.31 -23.92
N GLU A 173 -14.82 -12.58 -23.36
CA GLU A 173 -15.34 -12.50 -21.98
C GLU A 173 -15.27 -11.23 -21.11
N ALA A 174 -16.49 -10.84 -20.70
CA ALA A 174 -16.82 -9.76 -19.78
C ALA A 174 -16.52 -10.15 -18.32
N GLY A 175 -15.48 -9.54 -17.75
CA GLY A 175 -15.22 -9.48 -16.30
C GLY A 175 -14.97 -8.03 -15.90
N LYS A 176 -15.94 -7.42 -15.22
CA LYS A 176 -16.02 -5.99 -14.88
C LYS A 176 -14.89 -5.57 -13.93
N GLN A 177 -13.82 -4.94 -14.42
CA GLN A 177 -12.87 -4.17 -13.59
C GLN A 177 -13.63 -3.01 -12.92
N PRO A 178 -13.63 -2.85 -11.58
CA PRO A 178 -14.12 -1.64 -10.95
C PRO A 178 -12.98 -0.61 -10.96
N ALA A 179 -12.69 -0.07 -12.14
CA ALA A 179 -11.98 1.18 -12.21
C ALA A 179 -12.97 2.26 -11.76
N ASN A 180 -12.86 2.71 -10.52
CA ASN A 180 -13.69 3.79 -9.94
C ASN A 180 -13.34 5.15 -10.59
N ASN A 181 -13.64 5.25 -11.90
CA ASN A 181 -13.29 6.31 -12.84
C ASN A 181 -14.46 7.25 -13.12
N THR A 182 -15.50 7.24 -12.29
CA THR A 182 -16.61 8.18 -12.50
C THR A 182 -16.19 9.59 -12.09
N VAL A 183 -16.58 10.59 -12.87
CA VAL A 183 -16.29 12.02 -12.62
C VAL A 183 -16.70 12.42 -11.20
N ARG A 184 -17.87 11.97 -10.74
CA ARG A 184 -18.36 12.18 -9.37
C ARG A 184 -17.39 11.67 -8.30
N GLN A 185 -16.81 10.50 -8.50
CA GLN A 185 -15.93 9.87 -7.51
C GLN A 185 -14.55 10.55 -7.47
N ARG A 186 -14.10 11.10 -8.60
CA ARG A 186 -12.92 11.98 -8.67
C ARG A 186 -13.16 13.30 -7.93
N LEU A 187 -14.36 13.88 -8.03
CA LEU A 187 -14.74 15.10 -7.32
C LEU A 187 -14.85 14.90 -5.80
N ILE A 188 -15.37 13.76 -5.35
CA ILE A 188 -15.44 13.44 -3.91
C ILE A 188 -14.03 13.33 -3.32
N ARG A 189 -13.13 12.59 -3.99
CA ARG A 189 -11.76 12.38 -3.50
C ARG A 189 -11.02 13.70 -3.31
N ILE A 190 -11.13 14.64 -4.25
CA ILE A 190 -10.42 15.90 -4.13
C ILE A 190 -11.01 16.82 -3.04
N ASP A 191 -12.31 16.72 -2.79
CA ASP A 191 -12.97 17.43 -1.70
C ASP A 191 -12.53 16.93 -0.32
N ASP A 192 -12.30 15.62 -0.17
CA ASP A 192 -11.75 15.02 1.05
C ASP A 192 -10.32 15.52 1.32
N LEU A 193 -9.45 15.51 0.30
CA LEU A 193 -8.07 16.00 0.43
C LEU A 193 -7.99 17.46 0.87
N ARG A 194 -8.89 18.33 0.38
CA ARG A 194 -8.97 19.73 0.82
C ARG A 194 -9.40 19.82 2.28
N ARG A 195 -10.42 19.06 2.69
CA ARG A 195 -10.92 19.05 4.08
C ARG A 195 -9.86 18.58 5.08
N GLU A 196 -9.00 17.65 4.66
CA GLU A 196 -7.87 17.17 5.45
C GLU A 196 -6.67 18.14 5.43
N GLY A 197 -6.73 19.23 4.67
CA GLY A 197 -5.63 20.20 4.55
C GLY A 197 -4.42 19.67 3.77
N LEU A 198 -4.59 18.60 3.01
CA LEU A 198 -3.53 17.97 2.21
C LEU A 198 -3.28 18.68 0.89
N ILE A 199 -4.24 19.50 0.44
CA ILE A 199 -4.12 20.36 -0.73
C ILE A 199 -4.66 21.75 -0.38
N THR A 200 -4.13 22.75 -1.08
CA THR A 200 -4.58 24.14 -0.99
C THR A 200 -5.90 24.37 -1.72
N GLU A 201 -6.56 25.50 -1.45
CA GLU A 201 -7.82 25.85 -2.13
C GLU A 201 -7.58 26.06 -3.64
N GLU A 202 -6.43 26.63 -4.01
CA GLU A 202 -6.03 26.85 -5.39
C GLU A 202 -5.87 25.53 -6.16
N GLU A 203 -5.18 24.55 -5.56
CA GLU A 203 -5.00 23.21 -6.12
C GLU A 203 -6.34 22.46 -6.27
N TYR A 204 -7.23 22.61 -5.28
CA TYR A 204 -8.58 22.07 -5.34
C TYR A 204 -9.37 22.64 -6.53
N GLN A 205 -9.38 23.96 -6.71
CA GLN A 205 -10.11 24.61 -7.79
C GLN A 205 -9.59 24.20 -9.17
N GLN A 206 -8.27 24.16 -9.36
CA GLN A 206 -7.65 23.78 -10.62
C GLN A 206 -7.99 22.33 -11.00
N ALA A 207 -7.87 21.41 -10.06
CA ALA A 207 -8.14 20.01 -10.35
C ALA A 207 -9.65 19.70 -10.47
N ARG A 208 -10.52 20.39 -9.73
CA ARG A 208 -11.98 20.36 -9.96
C ARG A 208 -12.34 20.80 -11.37
N LYS A 209 -11.75 21.90 -11.86
CA LYS A 209 -11.93 22.37 -13.23
C LYS A 209 -11.51 21.31 -14.25
N ASN A 210 -10.32 20.75 -14.11
CA ASN A 210 -9.81 19.71 -15.03
C ASN A 210 -10.70 18.47 -15.05
N ILE A 211 -11.29 18.09 -13.91
CA ILE A 211 -12.22 16.95 -13.85
C ILE A 211 -13.53 17.26 -14.58
N LEU A 212 -14.07 18.48 -14.43
CA LEU A 212 -15.31 18.89 -15.08
C LEU A 212 -15.15 19.12 -16.59
N ASP A 213 -13.96 19.52 -17.04
CA ASP A 213 -13.63 19.69 -18.45
C ASP A 213 -13.58 18.37 -19.24
N THR A 214 -13.54 17.23 -18.52
CA THR A 214 -13.59 15.89 -19.13
C THR A 214 -15.00 15.34 -19.37
N LEU A 215 -16.04 16.16 -19.15
CA LEU A 215 -17.45 15.84 -19.43
C LEU A 215 -17.80 16.14 -20.89
#